data_AF-A0A4Q8AP76-F1
#
_entry.id   AF-A0A4Q8AP76-F1
#
_cell.length_a   1.000
_cell.length_b   1.000
_cell.length_c   1.000
_cell.angle_alpha   90.00
_cell.angle_beta   90.00
_cell.angle_gamma   90.00
#
_symmetry.space_group_name_H-M   'P 1'
#
loop_
_entity.id
_entity.type
_entity.pdbx_description
1 polymer ?
#
loop_
_entity_poly.entity_id
_entity_poly.type
_entity_poly.pdbx_seq_one_letter_code
_entity_poly.pdbx_strand_id
1 'polypeptide(L)'
;MGRIRVFGLAAVLLLSLAVPGCAEACPAIGWINAVNIELDGHVDDVAAVELCFDGVCSEAAPFVRLTDVPLHVATALPEDDPTAASTAESLLFSTERINERTWRITFPTQAPDSLTVRAVSAAGEVLAEGDATLEWQRVGGSERCGGPLEGAPIGLDIPS
;
A
#
# COMPACT_ATOMS: atom_id res chain seq x y z
N MET A 1 -58.90 65.20 -0.75
CA MET A 1 -58.01 65.27 0.44
C MET A 1 -58.38 64.09 1.33
N GLY A 2 -57.58 63.09 1.64
CA GLY A 2 -56.22 62.73 1.28
C GLY A 2 -55.87 61.39 1.95
N ARG A 3 -54.93 60.68 1.32
CA ARG A 3 -54.01 59.66 1.88
C ARG A 3 -54.53 58.22 1.99
N ILE A 4 -54.44 57.54 0.85
CA ILE A 4 -54.18 56.10 0.72
C ILE A 4 -52.99 55.72 1.62
N ARG A 5 -53.19 54.81 2.59
CA ARG A 5 -52.09 54.24 3.37
C ARG A 5 -51.56 53.00 2.66
N VAL A 6 -50.39 53.20 2.08
CA VAL A 6 -49.50 52.24 1.42
C VAL A 6 -49.04 51.19 2.43
N PHE A 7 -49.26 49.93 2.04
CA PHE A 7 -48.40 48.74 2.19
C PHE A 7 -47.68 48.46 3.50
N GLY A 8 -47.89 47.25 4.01
CA GLY A 8 -47.05 46.63 5.03
C GLY A 8 -47.28 45.12 5.13
N LEU A 9 -47.34 44.41 3.99
CA LEU A 9 -47.13 42.96 3.98
C LEU A 9 -45.67 42.72 4.38
N ALA A 10 -45.45 42.53 5.68
CA ALA A 10 -44.18 42.04 6.21
C ALA A 10 -44.04 40.57 5.77
N ALA A 11 -43.62 40.36 4.53
CA ALA A 11 -43.12 39.09 4.07
C ALA A 11 -41.83 38.82 4.86
N VAL A 12 -41.95 37.99 5.91
CA VAL A 12 -40.81 37.36 6.57
C VAL A 12 -40.19 36.41 5.55
N LEU A 13 -39.31 36.93 4.70
CA LEU A 13 -38.40 36.13 3.90
C LEU A 13 -37.32 35.62 4.87
N LEU A 14 -37.61 34.50 5.53
CA LEU A 14 -36.57 33.62 6.04
C LEU A 14 -35.82 33.09 4.81
N LEU A 15 -34.83 33.84 4.34
CA LEU A 15 -33.76 33.27 3.52
C LEU A 15 -33.00 32.31 4.43
N SER A 16 -33.48 31.07 4.46
CA SER A 16 -32.66 29.90 4.77
C SER A 16 -31.52 29.90 3.76
N LEU A 17 -30.41 30.54 4.13
CA LEU A 17 -29.11 30.33 3.54
C LEU A 17 -28.81 28.83 3.69
N ALA A 18 -29.22 28.06 2.69
CA ALA A 18 -28.63 26.76 2.42
C ALA A 18 -27.19 27.07 2.01
N VAL A 19 -26.33 27.26 3.01
CA VAL A 19 -24.89 27.10 2.83
C VAL A 19 -24.75 25.70 2.24
N PRO A 20 -24.19 25.52 1.04
CA PRO A 20 -23.83 24.19 0.61
C PRO A 20 -22.87 23.69 1.69
N GLY A 21 -23.36 22.81 2.56
CA GLY A 21 -22.52 22.13 3.53
C GLY A 21 -21.39 21.55 2.72
N CYS A 22 -20.16 21.87 3.10
CA CYS A 22 -18.97 21.30 2.49
C CYS A 22 -19.21 19.79 2.42
N ALA A 23 -19.48 19.27 1.23
CA ALA A 23 -19.46 17.84 1.02
C ALA A 23 -17.98 17.49 1.19
N GLU A 24 -17.64 16.95 2.35
CA GLU A 24 -16.32 16.38 2.65
C GLU A 24 -16.05 15.32 1.58
N ALA A 25 -15.38 15.74 0.50
CA ALA A 25 -14.95 14.90 -0.60
C ALA A 25 -13.59 14.33 -0.22
N CYS A 26 -13.46 13.02 -0.28
CA CYS A 26 -12.22 12.36 0.04
C CYS A 26 -11.18 12.69 -1.04
N PRO A 27 -9.97 13.17 -0.67
CA PRO A 27 -8.93 13.42 -1.64
C PRO A 27 -8.59 12.12 -2.38
N ALA A 28 -8.40 12.19 -3.70
CA ALA A 28 -8.00 11.05 -4.52
C ALA A 28 -6.51 10.69 -4.35
N ILE A 29 -6.00 10.72 -3.11
CA ILE A 29 -4.64 10.33 -2.75
C ILE A 29 -4.70 8.86 -2.31
N GLY A 30 -3.97 7.99 -3.00
CA GLY A 30 -3.82 6.60 -2.58
C GLY A 30 -3.07 6.51 -1.26
N TRP A 31 -3.46 5.56 -0.42
CA TRP A 31 -2.74 5.21 0.81
C TRP A 31 -1.92 3.94 0.62
N ILE A 32 -0.90 3.80 1.46
CA ILE A 32 -0.05 2.62 1.53
C ILE A 32 -0.36 1.93 2.86
N ASN A 33 -0.71 0.65 2.76
CA ASN A 33 -0.84 -0.22 3.92
C ASN A 33 0.51 -0.90 4.17
N ALA A 34 0.78 -1.30 5.41
CA ALA A 34 2.05 -1.91 5.72
C ALA A 34 2.03 -2.86 6.91
N VAL A 35 2.91 -3.86 6.88
CA VAL A 35 3.12 -4.83 7.95
C VAL A 35 4.62 -5.08 8.12
N ASN A 36 5.05 -5.42 9.33
CA ASN A 36 6.43 -5.79 9.60
C ASN A 36 6.55 -7.31 9.73
N ILE A 37 7.63 -7.85 9.16
CA ILE A 37 8.11 -9.20 9.43
C ILE A 37 9.26 -9.09 10.44
N GLU A 38 9.17 -9.85 11.51
CA GLU A 38 10.18 -9.96 12.57
C GLU A 38 10.83 -11.33 12.46
N LEU A 39 12.14 -11.34 12.21
CA LEU A 39 12.93 -12.55 12.07
C LEU A 39 13.57 -12.91 13.41
N ASP A 40 13.40 -14.15 13.81
CA ASP A 40 14.00 -14.75 15.00
C ASP A 40 15.00 -15.84 14.61
N GLY A 41 15.87 -16.25 15.54
CA GLY A 41 16.86 -17.31 15.28
C GLY A 41 18.09 -16.85 14.48
N HIS A 42 18.57 -17.70 13.56
CA HIS A 42 19.83 -17.50 12.82
C HIS A 42 19.64 -16.65 11.55
N VAL A 43 19.54 -15.34 11.73
CA VAL A 43 19.18 -14.41 10.64
C VAL A 43 20.33 -13.99 9.72
N ASP A 44 21.57 -14.36 10.04
CA ASP A 44 22.77 -13.87 9.34
C ASP A 44 22.81 -14.26 7.86
N ASP A 45 22.25 -15.41 7.52
CA ASP A 45 22.19 -15.92 6.15
C ASP A 45 20.97 -15.41 5.35
N VAL A 46 20.04 -14.70 5.99
CA VAL A 46 18.84 -14.17 5.33
C VAL A 46 19.23 -12.97 4.46
N ALA A 47 19.16 -13.15 3.14
CA ALA A 47 19.44 -12.12 2.17
C ALA A 47 18.17 -11.33 1.76
N ALA A 48 17.02 -12.00 1.70
CA ALA A 48 15.75 -11.37 1.38
C ALA A 48 14.55 -12.02 2.09
N VAL A 49 13.45 -11.26 2.16
CA VAL A 49 12.13 -11.78 2.51
C VAL A 49 11.24 -11.66 1.28
N GLU A 50 10.64 -12.78 0.88
CA GLU A 50 9.69 -12.89 -0.22
C GLU A 50 8.29 -13.09 0.34
N LEU A 51 7.28 -12.57 -0.37
CA LEU A 51 5.90 -12.91 -0.11
C LEU A 51 5.33 -13.73 -1.25
N CYS A 52 4.56 -14.75 -0.89
CA CYS A 52 3.80 -15.55 -1.84
C CYS A 52 2.31 -15.36 -1.61
N PHE A 53 1.59 -15.19 -2.72
CA PHE A 53 0.15 -15.10 -2.77
C PHE A 53 -0.36 -15.99 -3.90
N ASP A 54 -1.33 -16.86 -3.60
CA ASP A 54 -1.85 -17.88 -4.52
C ASP A 54 -0.75 -18.71 -5.22
N GLY A 55 0.32 -19.02 -4.48
CA GLY A 55 1.45 -19.81 -4.97
C GLY A 55 2.43 -19.04 -5.88
N VAL A 56 2.22 -17.75 -6.09
CA VAL A 56 3.13 -16.86 -6.81
C VAL A 56 3.91 -16.02 -5.81
N CYS A 57 5.23 -16.19 -5.79
CA CYS A 57 6.11 -15.43 -4.91
C CYS A 57 6.67 -14.20 -5.62
N SER A 58 6.84 -13.09 -4.90
CA SER A 58 7.78 -12.07 -5.35
C SER A 58 9.16 -12.68 -5.43
N GLU A 59 9.86 -12.46 -6.53
CA GLU A 59 11.30 -12.60 -6.52
C GLU A 59 11.87 -11.44 -5.71
N ALA A 60 12.76 -11.73 -4.76
CA ALA A 60 13.61 -10.70 -4.22
C ALA A 60 14.28 -9.99 -5.40
N ALA A 61 14.08 -8.67 -5.54
CA ALA A 61 14.73 -7.92 -6.61
C ALA A 61 16.22 -8.31 -6.59
N PRO A 62 16.77 -8.81 -7.71
CA PRO A 62 18.15 -9.27 -7.70
C PRO A 62 18.98 -8.12 -7.15
N PHE A 63 19.86 -8.39 -6.19
CA PHE A 63 20.82 -7.39 -5.76
C PHE A 63 21.55 -6.94 -7.03
N VAL A 64 21.15 -5.79 -7.57
CA VAL A 64 21.83 -5.19 -8.70
C VAL A 64 23.16 -4.77 -8.11
N ARG A 65 24.15 -5.64 -8.26
CA ARG A 65 25.54 -5.23 -8.13
C ARG A 65 25.66 -4.06 -9.09
N LEU A 66 25.82 -2.84 -8.55
CA LEU A 66 26.19 -1.71 -9.38
C LEU A 66 27.52 -2.09 -10.01
N THR A 67 27.45 -2.60 -11.24
CA THR A 67 28.60 -2.72 -12.11
C THR A 67 28.85 -1.33 -12.69
N ASP A 68 30.11 -0.92 -12.81
CA ASP A 68 30.50 0.36 -13.43
C ASP A 68 30.21 0.42 -14.95
N VAL A 69 29.36 -0.46 -15.46
CA VAL A 69 28.90 -0.45 -16.85
C VAL A 69 27.88 0.69 -16.99
N PRO A 70 28.11 1.65 -17.90
CA PRO A 70 27.16 2.72 -18.14
C PRO A 70 25.82 2.14 -18.59
N LEU A 71 24.74 2.51 -17.89
CA LEU A 71 23.38 2.12 -18.25
C LEU A 71 23.03 2.80 -19.59
N HIS A 72 22.97 2.00 -20.66
CA HIS A 72 22.46 2.46 -21.95
C HIS A 72 20.93 2.49 -21.86
N VAL A 73 20.37 3.66 -21.56
CA VAL A 73 18.91 3.88 -21.57
C VAL A 73 18.46 4.02 -23.02
N ALA A 74 17.83 2.98 -23.55
CA ALA A 74 17.10 3.07 -24.82
C ALA A 74 15.73 3.71 -24.56
N THR A 75 15.41 4.78 -25.29
CA THR A 75 14.03 5.31 -25.32
C THR A 75 13.18 4.35 -26.14
N ALA A 76 12.21 3.68 -25.51
CA ALA A 76 11.23 2.88 -26.24
C ALA A 76 10.53 3.77 -27.27
N LEU A 77 10.57 3.36 -28.53
CA LEU A 77 9.77 3.99 -29.57
C LEU A 77 8.37 3.39 -29.51
N PRO A 78 7.31 4.14 -29.86
CA PRO A 78 5.92 3.70 -29.76
C PRO A 78 5.55 2.45 -30.62
N GLU A 79 6.50 1.87 -31.34
CA GLU A 79 6.34 0.66 -32.17
C GLU A 79 6.82 -0.63 -31.48
N ASP A 80 7.34 -0.54 -30.26
CA ASP A 80 7.63 -1.71 -29.43
C ASP A 80 6.32 -2.23 -28.81
N ASP A 81 5.80 -3.30 -29.43
CA ASP A 81 4.59 -4.05 -29.12
C ASP A 81 4.29 -4.16 -27.60
N PRO A 82 3.18 -3.60 -27.08
CA PRO A 82 2.79 -3.73 -25.68
C PRO A 82 2.12 -5.09 -25.43
N THR A 83 2.68 -6.18 -25.97
CA THR A 83 2.23 -7.55 -25.69
C THR A 83 3.17 -8.21 -24.68
N ALA A 84 3.43 -7.50 -23.58
CA ALA A 84 3.68 -8.11 -22.29
C ALA A 84 2.67 -7.52 -21.32
N ALA A 85 1.39 -7.81 -21.56
CA ALA A 85 0.40 -7.72 -20.50
C ALA A 85 0.83 -8.72 -19.43
N SER A 86 1.58 -8.24 -18.42
CA SER A 86 1.77 -8.94 -17.17
C SER A 86 0.38 -9.19 -16.61
N THR A 87 -0.14 -10.38 -16.86
CA THR A 87 -1.43 -10.85 -16.36
C THR A 87 -1.20 -11.53 -15.01
N ALA A 88 -0.23 -11.06 -14.25
CA ALA A 88 -0.27 -11.24 -12.82
C ALA A 88 -1.14 -10.10 -12.31
N GLU A 89 -2.24 -10.43 -11.65
CA GLU A 89 -2.71 -9.62 -10.52
C GLU A 89 -1.58 -9.68 -9.47
N SER A 90 -0.43 -9.10 -9.79
CA SER A 90 0.66 -8.94 -8.85
C SER A 90 0.06 -8.07 -7.78
N LEU A 91 -0.12 -8.62 -6.59
CA LEU A 91 -0.11 -7.78 -5.41
C LEU A 91 1.11 -6.86 -5.60
N LEU A 92 0.87 -5.59 -5.90
CA LEU A 92 1.94 -4.61 -5.87
C LEU A 92 2.30 -4.53 -4.40
N PHE A 93 3.43 -5.09 -4.04
CA PHE A 93 4.00 -4.88 -2.74
C PHE A 93 5.48 -4.60 -2.90
N SER A 94 6.05 -3.98 -1.89
CA SER A 94 7.49 -3.81 -1.81
C SER A 94 7.98 -4.23 -0.44
N THR A 95 9.13 -4.88 -0.43
CA THR A 95 9.82 -5.34 0.77
C THR A 95 11.05 -4.47 0.99
N GLU A 96 11.17 -3.89 2.16
CA GLU A 96 12.29 -3.05 2.56
C GLU A 96 12.91 -3.64 3.84
N ARG A 97 14.23 -3.83 3.83
CA ARG A 97 14.96 -4.22 5.04
C ARG A 97 15.13 -2.99 5.92
N ILE A 98 14.48 -2.96 7.09
CA ILE A 98 14.61 -1.88 8.07
C ILE A 98 15.87 -2.10 8.92
N ASN A 99 16.13 -3.34 9.33
CA ASN A 99 17.34 -3.77 10.02
C ASN A 99 17.57 -5.28 9.80
N GLU A 100 18.56 -5.87 10.49
CA GLU A 100 18.91 -7.30 10.36
C GLU A 100 17.75 -8.27 10.61
N ARG A 101 16.80 -7.88 11.46
CA ARG A 101 15.66 -8.72 11.90
C ARG A 101 14.30 -8.20 11.49
N THR A 102 14.21 -6.99 10.95
CA THR A 102 12.92 -6.38 10.62
C THR A 102 12.87 -6.03 9.14
N TRP A 103 11.85 -6.57 8.48
CA TRP A 103 11.50 -6.22 7.12
C TRP A 103 10.13 -5.53 7.11
N ARG A 104 10.02 -4.40 6.43
CA ARG A 104 8.74 -3.73 6.21
C ARG A 104 8.22 -4.09 4.85
N ILE A 105 6.95 -4.47 4.82
CA ILE A 105 6.22 -4.77 3.60
C ILE A 105 5.16 -3.72 3.42
N THR A 106 5.08 -3.15 2.23
CA THR A 106 4.06 -2.16 1.89
C THR A 106 3.17 -2.63 0.75
N PHE A 107 1.88 -2.34 0.84
CA PHE A 107 0.85 -2.66 -0.14
C PHE A 107 0.15 -1.36 -0.55
N PRO A 108 0.28 -0.88 -1.80
CA PRO A 108 -0.51 0.23 -2.31
C PRO A 108 -1.96 -0.18 -2.34
N THR A 109 -2.81 0.50 -1.58
CA THR A 109 -4.28 0.36 -1.47
C THR A 109 -4.85 -1.02 -1.11
N GLN A 110 -4.06 -2.10 -1.20
CA GLN A 110 -4.46 -3.48 -0.94
C GLN A 110 -4.20 -3.89 0.51
N ALA A 111 -5.05 -4.75 1.04
CA ALA A 111 -4.92 -5.31 2.39
C ALA A 111 -5.33 -6.78 2.35
N PRO A 112 -4.43 -7.69 1.91
CA PRO A 112 -4.75 -9.11 1.83
C PRO A 112 -5.06 -9.68 3.22
N ASP A 113 -5.90 -10.70 3.30
CA ASP A 113 -6.24 -11.36 4.56
C ASP A 113 -5.17 -12.38 4.98
N SER A 114 -4.46 -12.95 4.02
CA SER A 114 -3.43 -13.95 4.25
C SER A 114 -2.33 -13.90 3.20
N LEU A 115 -1.13 -14.33 3.59
CA LEU A 115 0.02 -14.50 2.70
C LEU A 115 0.96 -15.58 3.25
N THR A 116 1.87 -16.04 2.42
CA THR A 116 3.01 -16.86 2.85
C THR A 116 4.26 -15.99 2.83
N VAL A 117 5.05 -16.04 3.90
CA VAL A 117 6.34 -15.33 4.04
C VAL A 117 7.47 -16.33 3.89
N ARG A 118 8.48 -16.02 3.08
CA ARG A 118 9.70 -16.82 2.94
C ARG A 118 10.92 -15.96 3.25
N ALA A 119 11.80 -16.45 4.10
CA ALA A 119 13.14 -15.93 4.25
C ALA A 119 14.08 -16.73 3.33
N VAL A 120 14.82 -16.03 2.48
CA VAL A 120 15.70 -16.66 1.48
C VAL A 120 17.14 -16.20 1.61
N SER A 121 18.08 -17.10 1.30
CA SER A 121 19.51 -16.83 1.29
C SER A 121 19.95 -16.07 0.04
N ALA A 122 21.20 -15.63 0.01
CA ALA A 122 21.77 -14.95 -1.17
C ALA A 122 21.85 -15.85 -2.41
N ALA A 123 21.77 -17.18 -2.23
CA ALA A 123 21.70 -18.15 -3.32
C ALA A 123 20.26 -18.45 -3.77
N GLY A 124 19.24 -17.86 -3.13
CA GLY A 124 17.83 -18.13 -3.39
C GLY A 124 17.29 -19.39 -2.70
N GLU A 125 18.02 -19.94 -1.73
CA GLU A 125 17.54 -21.07 -0.92
C GLU A 125 16.55 -20.58 0.14
N VAL A 126 15.47 -21.34 0.36
CA VAL A 126 14.51 -21.05 1.44
C VAL A 126 15.10 -21.49 2.77
N LEU A 127 15.31 -20.52 3.66
CA LEU A 127 15.78 -20.74 5.01
C LEU A 127 14.61 -21.01 5.98
N ALA A 128 13.51 -20.29 5.78
CA ALA A 128 12.26 -20.48 6.52
C ALA A 128 11.05 -20.05 5.68
N GLU A 129 9.90 -20.64 5.97
CA GLU A 129 8.62 -20.33 5.34
C GLU A 129 7.51 -20.43 6.38
N GLY A 130 6.52 -19.53 6.31
CA GLY A 130 5.36 -19.55 7.18
C GLY A 130 4.16 -18.84 6.58
N ASP A 131 2.97 -19.41 6.80
CA ASP A 131 1.70 -18.77 6.48
C ASP A 131 1.32 -17.77 7.57
N ALA A 132 0.83 -16.60 7.17
CA ALA A 132 0.38 -15.57 8.09
C ALA A 132 -1.02 -15.06 7.70
N THR A 133 -1.86 -14.86 8.72
CA THR A 133 -3.11 -14.10 8.60
C THR A 133 -2.83 -12.67 9.02
N LEU A 134 -3.30 -11.70 8.24
CA LEU A 134 -3.05 -10.29 8.46
C LEU A 134 -4.23 -9.63 9.17
N GLU A 135 -3.98 -9.15 10.38
CA GLU A 135 -4.93 -8.33 11.13
C GLU A 135 -4.59 -6.86 10.94
N TRP A 136 -5.46 -6.14 10.22
CA TRP A 136 -5.26 -4.75 9.84
C TRP A 136 -5.93 -3.77 10.80
N GLN A 137 -5.20 -2.75 11.23
CA GLN A 137 -5.73 -1.62 11.98
C GLN A 137 -5.60 -0.31 11.19
N ARG A 138 -6.65 0.50 11.14
CA ARG A 138 -6.57 1.85 10.56
C ARG A 138 -5.73 2.78 11.45
N VAL A 139 -4.68 3.36 10.88
CA VAL A 139 -3.76 4.27 11.59
C VAL A 139 -3.84 5.72 11.10
N GLY A 140 -4.64 5.98 10.06
CA GLY A 140 -4.89 7.33 9.56
C GLY A 140 -6.15 7.43 8.71
N GLY A 141 -6.52 8.66 8.36
CA GLY A 141 -7.73 8.95 7.58
C GLY A 141 -9.00 8.87 8.43
N SER A 142 -10.11 8.46 7.82
CA SER A 142 -11.42 8.40 8.47
C SER A 142 -12.23 7.19 7.99
N GLU A 143 -13.28 6.81 8.71
CA GLU A 143 -14.19 5.75 8.26
C GLU A 143 -14.85 6.08 6.91
N ARG A 144 -15.15 7.36 6.68
CA ARG A 144 -15.77 7.84 5.44
C ARG A 144 -14.83 7.77 4.24
N CYS A 145 -13.56 8.10 4.45
CA CYS A 145 -12.59 8.26 3.35
C CYS A 145 -11.57 7.13 3.24
N GLY A 146 -11.63 6.16 4.15
CA GLY A 146 -10.57 5.19 4.29
C GLY A 146 -9.28 5.83 4.80
N GLY A 147 -8.16 5.18 4.51
CA GLY A 147 -6.84 5.59 4.96
C GLY A 147 -5.94 4.38 5.19
N PRO A 148 -4.66 4.64 5.52
CA PRO A 148 -3.65 3.61 5.67
C PRO A 148 -4.01 2.65 6.80
N LEU A 149 -3.71 1.39 6.53
CA LEU A 149 -3.82 0.28 7.46
C LEU A 149 -2.42 -0.19 7.86
N GLU A 150 -2.27 -0.56 9.12
CA GLU A 150 -1.07 -1.19 9.65
C GLU A 150 -1.42 -2.57 10.19
N GLY A 151 -0.69 -3.58 9.73
CA GLY A 151 -0.84 -4.96 10.19
C GLY A 151 -0.06 -5.21 11.47
N ALA A 152 -0.55 -6.13 12.31
CA ALA A 152 0.24 -6.66 13.42
C ALA A 152 1.55 -7.31 12.91
N PRO A 153 2.68 -7.18 13.63
CA PRO A 153 3.93 -7.82 13.23
C PRO A 153 3.81 -9.35 13.11
N ILE A 154 4.50 -9.92 12.13
CA ILE A 154 4.52 -11.36 11.84
C ILE A 154 5.90 -11.90 12.21
N GLY A 155 5.94 -12.86 13.13
CA GLY A 155 7.18 -13.57 13.48
C GLY A 155 7.51 -14.68 12.48
N LEU A 156 8.79 -14.82 12.14
CA LEU A 156 9.31 -15.94 11.35
C LEU A 156 10.62 -16.43 11.96
N ASP A 157 10.61 -17.65 12.50
CA ASP A 157 11.79 -18.29 13.09
C ASP A 157 12.71 -18.87 12.01
N ILE A 158 13.98 -18.46 12.01
CA ILE A 158 15.01 -18.98 11.12
C ILE A 158 15.78 -20.11 11.83
N PRO A 159 15.71 -21.37 11.33
CA PRO A 159 16.41 -22.49 11.93
C PRO A 159 17.93 -22.37 11.76
N SER A 160 18.65 -23.05 12.65
CA SER A 160 20.12 -23.16 12.67
C SER A 160 20.66 -24.27 11.77
#